data_AF-B0ZZ53-F1
#
_entry.id   AF-B0ZZ53-F1
#
_cell.length_a   1.000
_cell.length_b   1.000
_cell.length_c   1.000
_cell.angle_alpha   90.00
_cell.angle_beta   90.00
_cell.angle_gamma   90.00
#
_symmetry.space_group_name_H-M   'P 1'
#
loop_
_entity.id
_entity.type
_entity.pdbx_description
1 polymer ?
#
loop_
_entity_poly.entity_id
_entity_poly.type
_entity_poly.pdbx_seq_one_letter_code
_entity_poly.pdbx_strand_id
1 'polypeptide(L)'
;CVDYRGLNKITIKNRYPLPLISGLLDQLGQAKTYTKIDLRGAYNLVRIKESDEWKTAFRTRYGHFEYNVMPFGLTNAPAFFQHMMNDIFREFLDDFVVCYLDD
;
A
#
# COMPACT_ATOMS: atom_id res chain seq x y z
N CYS A 1 -8.03 -11.39 11.33
CA CYS A 1 -7.37 -10.07 11.33
C CYS A 1 -6.43 -10.03 12.54
N VAL A 2 -5.19 -9.54 12.37
CA VAL A 2 -4.21 -9.41 13.46
C VAL A 2 -4.27 -7.98 14.00
N ASP A 3 -4.28 -7.81 15.32
CA ASP A 3 -4.31 -6.50 15.95
C ASP A 3 -2.91 -5.87 16.05
N TYR A 4 -2.55 -5.06 15.05
CA TYR A 4 -1.29 -4.33 15.02
C TYR A 4 -1.32 -2.96 15.72
N ARG A 5 -2.37 -2.60 16.49
CA ARG A 5 -2.45 -1.28 17.15
C ARG A 5 -1.24 -0.99 18.04
N GLY A 6 -0.70 -2.00 18.72
CA GLY A 6 0.52 -1.87 19.54
C GLY A 6 1.75 -1.56 18.68
N LEU A 7 1.98 -2.35 17.63
CA LEU A 7 3.09 -2.17 16.69
C LEU A 7 3.01 -0.81 15.97
N ASN A 8 1.83 -0.40 15.55
CA ASN A 8 1.60 0.85 14.84
C ASN A 8 1.91 2.09 15.70
N LYS A 9 1.83 1.99 17.03
CA LYS A 9 2.19 3.10 17.93
C LYS A 9 3.69 3.32 18.03
N ILE A 10 4.48 2.26 17.91
CA ILE A 10 5.95 2.32 18.01
C ILE A 10 6.64 2.44 16.66
N THR A 11 5.91 2.19 15.56
CA THR A 11 6.42 2.33 14.21
C THR A 11 6.49 3.80 13.80
N ILE A 12 7.63 4.21 13.24
CA ILE A 12 7.79 5.55 12.67
C ILE A 12 6.87 5.67 11.46
N LYS A 13 5.94 6.63 11.52
CA LYS A 13 4.93 6.82 10.47
C LYS A 13 5.56 7.40 9.21
N ASN A 14 5.39 6.70 8.09
CA ASN A 14 5.72 7.21 6.77
C ASN A 14 4.64 8.19 6.32
N ARG A 15 4.99 9.47 6.19
CA ARG A 15 4.11 10.55 5.72
C ARG A 15 4.29 10.78 4.23
N TYR A 16 4.25 9.70 3.45
CA TYR A 16 4.30 9.81 2.00
C TYR A 16 3.10 10.63 1.52
N PRO A 17 3.29 11.65 0.66
CA PRO A 17 2.20 12.49 0.20
C PRO A 17 1.25 11.63 -0.65
N LEU A 18 0.01 11.53 -0.19
CA LEU A 18 -1.06 10.95 -0.98
C LEU A 18 -1.68 12.05 -1.85
N PRO A 19 -1.88 11.79 -3.16
CA PRO A 19 -2.53 12.75 -4.03
C PRO A 19 -3.99 12.99 -3.60
N LEU A 20 -4.49 14.20 -3.86
CA LEU A 20 -5.90 14.52 -3.65
C LEU A 20 -6.73 13.90 -4.77
N ILE A 21 -7.77 13.13 -4.40
CA ILE A 21 -8.65 12.45 -5.35
C ILE A 21 -9.24 13.43 -6.38
N SER A 22 -9.62 14.64 -5.97
CA SER A 22 -10.15 15.65 -6.90
C SER A 22 -9.13 16.04 -7.98
N GLY A 23 -7.86 16.24 -7.59
CA GLY A 23 -6.80 16.58 -8.54
C GLY A 23 -6.53 15.44 -9.53
N LEU A 24 -6.58 14.20 -9.04
CA LEU A 24 -6.45 13.00 -9.87
C LEU A 24 -7.58 12.88 -10.91
N LEU A 25 -8.82 13.17 -10.52
CA LEU A 25 -9.97 13.13 -11.42
C LEU A 25 -9.94 14.28 -12.45
N ASP A 26 -9.46 15.46 -12.06
CA ASP A 26 -9.32 16.60 -12.97
C ASP A 26 -8.31 16.30 -14.09
N GLN A 27 -7.21 15.59 -13.78
CA GLN A 27 -6.23 15.12 -14.78
C GLN A 27 -6.87 14.15 -15.79
N LEU A 28 -7.74 13.27 -15.29
CA LEU A 28 -8.44 12.29 -16.09
C LEU A 28 -9.57 12.91 -16.94
N GLY A 29 -10.12 14.07 -16.56
CA GLY A 29 -11.36 14.65 -17.10
C GLY A 29 -11.40 14.94 -18.61
N GLN A 30 -10.26 14.91 -19.31
CA GLN A 30 -10.20 15.08 -20.77
C GLN A 30 -10.28 13.75 -21.55
N ALA A 31 -10.18 12.61 -20.87
CA ALA A 31 -10.21 11.30 -21.50
C ALA A 31 -11.63 10.91 -21.94
N LYS A 32 -11.72 10.20 -23.06
CA LYS A 32 -12.98 9.67 -23.61
C LYS A 32 -13.35 8.30 -23.06
N THR A 33 -12.35 7.55 -22.61
CA THR A 33 -12.49 6.17 -22.10
C THR A 33 -11.65 6.03 -20.84
N TYR A 34 -12.21 5.38 -19.83
CA TYR A 34 -11.53 5.10 -18.57
C TYR A 34 -11.43 3.61 -18.36
N THR A 35 -10.28 3.16 -17.85
CA THR A 35 -10.05 1.78 -17.42
C THR A 35 -9.58 1.82 -15.98
N LYS A 36 -10.24 1.04 -15.12
CA LYS A 36 -9.82 0.83 -13.73
C LYS A 36 -9.22 -0.56 -13.60
N ILE A 37 -8.07 -0.67 -12.95
CA ILE A 37 -7.39 -1.94 -12.66
C ILE A 37 -7.30 -2.08 -11.15
N ASP A 38 -7.95 -3.10 -10.59
CA ASP A 38 -7.89 -3.41 -9.16
C ASP A 38 -6.88 -4.54 -8.92
N LEU A 39 -5.88 -4.28 -8.06
CA LEU A 39 -4.87 -5.25 -7.70
C LEU A 39 -5.34 -6.10 -6.51
N ARG A 40 -5.89 -7.27 -6.81
CA ARG A 40 -6.34 -8.22 -5.78
C ARG A 40 -5.21 -8.56 -4.80
N GLY A 41 -5.40 -8.17 -3.54
CA GLY A 41 -4.40 -8.41 -2.50
C GLY A 41 -3.14 -7.57 -2.68
N ALA A 42 -3.27 -6.36 -3.24
CA ALA A 42 -2.22 -5.36 -3.46
C ALA A 42 -1.08 -5.40 -2.44
N TYR A 43 -1.38 -5.30 -1.14
CA TYR A 43 -0.35 -5.29 -0.10
C TYR A 43 0.41 -6.62 0.00
N ASN A 44 -0.23 -7.75 -0.25
CA ASN A 44 0.44 -9.06 -0.23
C ASN A 44 1.41 -9.25 -1.41
N LEU A 45 1.42 -8.35 -2.40
CA LEU A 45 2.44 -8.31 -3.45
C LEU A 45 3.76 -7.68 -2.96
N VAL A 46 3.74 -6.99 -1.82
CA VAL A 46 4.91 -6.31 -1.26
C VAL A 46 5.58 -7.20 -0.23
N ARG A 47 6.86 -7.52 -0.45
CA ARG A 47 7.67 -8.30 0.50
C ARG A 47 8.08 -7.43 1.69
N ILE A 48 7.96 -7.98 2.90
CA ILE A 48 8.53 -7.34 4.10
C ILE A 48 10.05 -7.47 4.02
N LYS A 49 10.75 -6.44 4.47
CA LYS A 49 12.21 -6.48 4.58
C LYS A 49 12.62 -7.66 5.47
N GLU A 50 13.58 -8.48 5.03
CA GLU A 50 13.98 -9.74 5.69
C GLU A 50 14.35 -9.58 7.18
N SER A 51 14.78 -8.39 7.62
CA SER A 51 15.08 -8.12 9.04
C SER A 51 13.86 -7.75 9.90
N ASP A 52 12.70 -7.54 9.28
CA ASP A 52 11.52 -6.93 9.87
C ASP A 52 10.30 -7.87 9.89
N GLU A 53 10.40 -9.06 9.29
CA GLU A 53 9.32 -10.07 9.24
C GLU A 53 8.80 -10.41 10.64
N TRP A 54 9.70 -10.64 11.60
CA TRP A 54 9.39 -10.95 13.00
C TRP A 54 8.55 -9.88 13.71
N LYS A 55 8.58 -8.62 13.26
CA LYS A 55 7.75 -7.54 13.84
C LYS A 55 6.28 -7.76 13.57
N THR A 56 5.95 -8.51 12.51
CA THR A 56 4.58 -8.83 12.13
C THR A 56 4.06 -10.13 12.75
N ALA A 57 4.85 -10.75 13.62
CA ALA A 57 4.50 -12.02 14.19
C ALA A 57 3.18 -11.99 14.98
N PHE A 58 2.41 -13.06 14.86
CA PHE A 58 1.13 -13.24 15.51
C PHE A 58 0.97 -14.66 16.04
N ARG A 59 0.11 -14.81 17.06
CA ARG A 59 -0.16 -16.09 17.70
C ARG A 59 -1.56 -16.54 17.38
N THR A 60 -1.70 -17.84 17.12
CA THR A 60 -2.97 -18.54 17.07
C THR A 60 -3.02 -19.55 18.22
N ARG A 61 -4.15 -20.24 18.39
CA ARG A 61 -4.25 -21.35 19.33
C ARG A 61 -3.21 -22.45 19.08
N TYR A 62 -2.75 -22.59 17.83
CA TYR A 62 -1.96 -23.73 17.37
C TYR A 62 -0.53 -23.36 16.95
N GLY A 63 -0.13 -22.09 17.03
CA GLY A 63 1.21 -21.73 16.61
C GLY A 63 1.54 -20.25 16.70
N HIS A 64 2.78 -19.97 16.35
CA HIS A 64 3.36 -18.65 16.21
C HIS A 64 3.82 -18.51 14.76
N PHE A 65 3.37 -17.46 14.09
CA PHE A 65 3.60 -17.26 12.67
C PHE A 65 4.01 -15.81 12.43
N GLU A 66 4.70 -15.56 11.33
CA GLU A 66 5.07 -14.23 10.87
C GLU A 66 4.66 -14.05 9.40
N TYR A 67 4.53 -12.80 8.98
CA TYR A 67 4.24 -12.49 7.59
C TYR A 67 5.54 -12.20 6.83
N ASN A 68 5.71 -12.82 5.66
CA ASN A 68 6.79 -12.50 4.72
C ASN A 68 6.38 -11.40 3.73
N VAL A 69 5.08 -11.16 3.59
CA VAL A 69 4.49 -10.13 2.72
C VAL A 69 3.65 -9.19 3.56
N MET A 70 3.50 -7.95 3.14
CA MET A 70 2.85 -6.91 3.92
C MET A 70 1.38 -7.26 4.24
N PRO A 71 1.02 -7.46 5.53
CA PRO A 71 -0.35 -7.72 5.92
C PRO A 71 -1.16 -6.42 6.03
N PHE A 72 -2.48 -6.57 5.94
CA PHE A 72 -3.40 -5.49 6.31
C PHE A 72 -3.24 -5.11 7.79
N GLY A 73 -3.44 -3.83 8.08
CA GLY A 73 -3.43 -3.29 9.44
C GLY A 73 -2.10 -2.66 9.88
N LEU A 74 -1.04 -2.73 9.07
CA LEU A 74 0.20 -1.97 9.32
C LEU A 74 0.02 -0.49 8.94
N THR A 75 0.46 0.42 9.80
CA THR A 75 0.25 1.87 9.62
C THR A 75 0.92 2.45 8.37
N ASN A 76 1.99 1.83 7.88
CA ASN A 76 2.75 2.31 6.73
C ASN A 76 2.39 1.59 5.41
N ALA A 77 1.48 0.61 5.44
CA ALA A 77 1.16 -0.18 4.25
C ALA A 77 0.64 0.66 3.07
N PRO A 78 -0.35 1.57 3.26
CA PRO A 78 -0.85 2.40 2.17
C PRO A 78 0.21 3.35 1.61
N ALA A 79 1.01 3.97 2.49
CA ALA A 79 2.05 4.91 2.10
C ALA A 79 3.17 4.23 1.30
N PHE A 80 3.58 3.02 1.69
CA PHE A 80 4.58 2.27 0.96
C PHE A 80 4.04 1.78 -0.40
N PHE A 81 2.80 1.30 -0.43
CA PHE A 81 2.17 0.85 -1.67
C PHE A 81 2.03 2.00 -2.67
N GLN A 82 1.55 3.18 -2.24
CA GLN A 82 1.50 4.36 -3.10
C GLN A 82 2.89 4.72 -3.64
N HIS A 83 3.92 4.73 -2.78
CA HIS A 83 5.27 5.05 -3.21
C HIS A 83 5.77 4.08 -4.28
N MET A 84 5.52 2.79 -4.11
CA MET A 84 5.88 1.75 -5.08
C MET A 84 5.14 1.93 -6.41
N MET A 85 3.82 2.16 -6.37
CA MET A 85 3.03 2.40 -7.59
C MET A 85 3.53 3.64 -8.32
N ASN A 86 3.84 4.71 -7.59
CA ASN A 86 4.38 5.92 -8.18
C ASN A 86 5.77 5.73 -8.80
N ASP A 87 6.60 4.85 -8.23
CA ASP A 87 7.91 4.52 -8.79
C ASP A 87 7.80 3.67 -10.06
N ILE A 88 6.92 2.66 -10.05
CA ILE A 88 6.66 1.77 -11.20
C ILE A 88 6.06 2.53 -12.38
N PHE A 89 5.05 3.35 -12.15
CA PHE A 89 4.34 4.09 -13.19
C PHE A 89 4.92 5.49 -13.44
N ARG A 90 6.10 5.81 -12.88
CA ARG A 90 6.68 7.16 -12.90
C ARG A 90 6.64 7.84 -14.28
N GLU A 91 6.89 7.10 -15.34
CA GLU A 91 6.95 7.63 -16.72
C GLU A 91 5.56 7.95 -17.31
N PHE A 92 4.50 7.39 -16.73
CA PHE A 92 3.11 7.51 -17.22
C PHE A 92 2.19 8.27 -16.25
N LEU A 93 2.67 8.52 -15.03
CA LEU A 93 1.98 9.35 -14.04
C LEU A 93 1.69 10.73 -14.64
N ASP A 94 0.52 11.27 -14.30
CA ASP A 94 0.07 12.61 -14.69
C ASP A 94 -0.14 12.81 -16.21
N ASP A 95 0.07 11.78 -17.04
CA ASP A 95 -0.25 11.78 -18.47
C ASP A 95 -1.55 11.01 -18.73
N PHE A 96 -1.53 9.69 -18.53
CA PHE A 96 -2.71 8.83 -18.70
C PHE A 96 -2.89 7.81 -17.58
N VAL A 97 -1.95 7.71 -16.64
CA VAL A 97 -2.05 6.84 -15.46
C VAL A 97 -2.18 7.69 -14.21
N VAL A 98 -3.14 7.30 -13.39
CA VAL A 98 -3.34 7.78 -12.03
C VAL A 98 -3.27 6.57 -11.12
N CYS A 99 -2.55 6.69 -10.00
CA CYS A 99 -2.48 5.66 -8.97
C CYS A 99 -3.00 6.22 -7.64
N TYR A 100 -3.92 5.51 -7.00
CA TYR A 100 -4.45 5.87 -5.70
C TYR A 100 -4.55 4.64 -4.79
N LEU A 101 -3.57 4.47 -3.90
CA LEU A 101 -3.44 3.27 -3.07
C LEU A 101 -3.51 2.02 -3.95
N ASP A 102 -4.46 1.12 -3.69
CA ASP A 102 -4.73 -0.11 -4.43
C ASP A 102 -5.58 0.06 -5.70
N ASP A 103 -6.04 1.28 -5.99
CA ASP A 103 -6.81 1.68 -7.17
C ASP A 103 -5.99 2.40 -8.26
#